data_AF-A0A1G7LN46-F1
#
_entry.id   AF-A0A1G7LN46-F1
#
_cell.length_a   1.000
_cell.length_b   1.000
_cell.length_c   1.000
_cell.angle_alpha   90.00
_cell.angle_beta   90.00
_cell.angle_gamma   90.00
#
_symmetry.space_group_name_H-M   'P 1'
#
loop_
_entity.id
_entity.type
_entity.pdbx_description
1 polymer ?
#
loop_
_entity_poly.entity_id
_entity_poly.type
_entity_poly.pdbx_seq_one_letter_code
_entity_poly.pdbx_strand_id
1 'polypeptide(L)' 'MLDKYKKVLQEKRLIQYYGKVSQVIGLTIESTGPLSNIGEICNIKTINGNTILAEVVGFKEEKVYLMPLGNME' A
#
# COMPACT_ATOMS: atom_id res chain seq x y z
N MET A 1 -0.84 -33.44 -12.78
CA MET A 1 0.49 -32.93 -12.32
C MET A 1 0.52 -31.41 -12.21
N LEU A 2 -0.17 -30.66 -13.08
CA LEU A 2 -0.28 -29.18 -12.99
C LEU A 2 -1.37 -28.69 -12.01
N ASP A 3 -2.16 -29.59 -11.45
CA ASP A 3 -3.36 -29.26 -10.66
C ASP A 3 -3.03 -28.48 -9.38
N LYS A 4 -1.84 -28.73 -8.80
CA LYS A 4 -1.28 -27.93 -7.70
C LYS A 4 -1.19 -26.44 -8.05
N TYR A 5 -0.70 -26.10 -9.24
CA TYR A 5 -0.51 -24.71 -9.66
C TYR A 5 -1.84 -24.07 -10.09
N LYS A 6 -2.74 -24.84 -10.71
CA LYS A 6 -4.08 -24.37 -11.08
C LYS A 6 -4.89 -23.93 -9.86
N LYS A 7 -4.83 -24.69 -8.77
CA LYS A 7 -5.50 -24.35 -7.51
C LYS A 7 -5.00 -23.02 -6.93
N VAL A 8 -3.68 -22.83 -6.89
CA VAL A 8 -3.06 -21.57 -6.40
C VAL A 8 -3.50 -20.36 -7.24
N LEU A 9 -3.57 -20.51 -8.57
CA LEU A 9 -3.98 -19.43 -9.47
C LEU A 9 -5.47 -19.08 -9.32
N GLN A 10 -6.33 -20.06 -9.02
CA GLN A 10 -7.77 -19.83 -8.80
C GLN A 10 -8.05 -19.15 -7.46
N GLU A 11 -7.22 -19.39 -6.44
CA GLU A 11 -7.40 -18.85 -5.08
C GLU A 11 -6.69 -17.50 -4.86
N LYS A 12 -5.72 -17.14 -5.70
CA LYS A 12 -4.96 -15.89 -5.58
C LYS A 12 -5.73 -14.68 -6.11
N ARG A 13 -5.65 -13.56 -5.40
CA ARG A 13 -6.03 -12.24 -5.92
C ARG A 13 -4.97 -11.79 -6.93
N LEU A 14 -5.34 -11.71 -8.20
CA LEU A 14 -4.46 -11.33 -9.32
C LEU A 14 -4.49 -9.82 -9.63
N ILE A 15 -5.32 -9.07 -8.91
CA ILE A 15 -5.47 -7.62 -9.06
C ILE A 15 -4.71 -6.93 -7.94
N GLN A 16 -3.89 -5.95 -8.32
CA GLN A 16 -3.21 -5.07 -7.39
C GLN A 16 -3.88 -3.69 -7.41
N TYR A 17 -4.24 -3.19 -6.23
CA TYR A 17 -4.81 -1.86 -6.06
C TYR A 17 -3.70 -0.85 -5.85
N TYR A 18 -3.86 0.32 -6.46
CA TYR A 18 -2.95 1.43 -6.35
C TYR A 18 -3.69 2.66 -5.85
N GLY A 19 -3.02 3.42 -5.01
CA GLY A 19 -3.44 4.77 -4.62
C GLY A 19 -2.45 5.81 -5.13
N LYS A 20 -2.69 7.06 -4.77
CA LYS A 20 -1.79 8.17 -5.05
C LYS A 20 -1.55 8.97 -3.79
N VAL A 21 -0.28 9.20 -3.46
CA VAL A 21 0.09 10.13 -2.37
C VAL A 21 -0.38 11.53 -2.75
N SER A 22 -1.22 12.12 -1.89
CA SER A 22 -1.71 13.49 -2.06
C SER A 22 -0.83 14.49 -1.32
N GLN A 23 -0.34 14.14 -0.14
CA GLN A 23 0.48 15.04 0.67
C GLN A 23 1.38 14.27 1.64
N VAL A 24 2.53 14.85 1.99
CA VAL A 24 3.40 14.38 3.07
C VAL A 24 3.54 15.50 4.10
N ILE A 25 3.29 15.19 5.38
CA ILE A 25 3.36 16.13 6.51
C ILE A 25 4.21 15.48 7.60
N GLY A 26 5.49 15.87 7.67
CA GLY A 26 6.45 15.23 8.57
C GLY A 26 6.57 13.73 8.26
N LEU A 27 6.24 12.89 9.24
CA LEU A 27 6.24 11.43 9.07
C LEU A 27 4.89 10.86 8.61
N THR A 28 3.84 11.68 8.54
CA THR A 28 2.52 11.21 8.11
C THR A 28 2.35 11.44 6.62
N ILE A 29 1.94 10.40 5.90
CA ILE A 29 1.65 10.45 4.47
C ILE A 29 0.14 10.32 4.29
N GLU A 30 -0.44 11.22 3.50
CA GLU A 30 -1.83 11.15 3.06
C GLU A 30 -1.87 10.59 1.63
N SER A 31 -2.75 9.64 1.36
CA SER A 31 -3.04 9.15 0.02
C SER A 31 -4.53 9.05 -0.29
N THR A 32 -4.86 9.21 -1.57
CA THR A 32 -6.16 8.81 -2.11
C THR A 32 -6.09 7.34 -2.50
N GLY A 33 -6.80 6.49 -1.76
CA GLY A 33 -6.70 5.04 -1.87
C GLY A 33 -5.29 4.49 -1.55
N PRO A 34 -5.01 3.21 -1.86
CA PRO A 34 -5.98 2.21 -2.31
C PRO A 34 -6.97 1.84 -1.19
N LEU A 35 -7.96 1.00 -1.52
CA LEU A 35 -8.74 0.31 -0.49
C LEU A 35 -7.79 -0.55 0.35
N SER A 36 -7.70 -0.22 1.63
CA SER A 36 -6.80 -0.87 2.59
C SER A 36 -7.45 -0.95 3.95
N ASN A 37 -6.88 -1.74 4.85
CA ASN A 37 -7.30 -1.85 6.24
C ASN A 37 -6.27 -1.18 7.17
N ILE A 38 -6.69 -0.76 8.36
CA ILE A 38 -5.75 -0.31 9.41
C ILE A 38 -4.79 -1.45 9.73
N GLY A 39 -3.51 -1.14 9.85
CA GLY A 39 -2.43 -2.11 10.10
C GLY A 39 -1.91 -2.81 8.85
N GLU A 40 -2.49 -2.54 7.67
CA GLU A 40 -2.00 -3.10 6.42
C GLU A 40 -0.70 -2.39 5.99
N ILE A 41 0.27 -3.18 5.50
CA ILE A 41 1.52 -2.65 4.97
C ILE A 41 1.35 -2.36 3.48
N CYS A 42 1.64 -1.11 3.11
CA CYS A 42 1.64 -0.63 1.74
C CYS A 42 3.05 -0.31 1.26
N ASN A 43 3.22 -0.40 -0.06
CA ASN A 43 4.43 0.00 -0.76
C ASN A 43 4.21 1.38 -1.37
N ILE A 44 4.97 2.38 -0.91
CA ILE A 44 4.99 3.72 -1.50
C ILE A 44 6.13 3.79 -2.49
N LYS A 45 5.80 4.00 -3.76
CA LYS A 45 6.80 4.16 -4.84
C LYS A 45 7.19 5.63 -4.95
N THR A 46 8.47 5.92 -4.85
CA THR A 46 9.00 7.27 -5.08
C THR A 46 9.32 7.48 -6.55
N ILE A 47 9.46 8.75 -6.97
CA ILE A 47 9.80 9.09 -8.35
C ILE A 47 11.18 8.57 -8.77
N ASN A 48 12.08 8.36 -7.82
CA ASN A 48 13.43 7.84 -8.04
C ASN A 48 13.45 6.30 -8.15
N GLY A 49 12.30 5.64 -8.06
CA GLY A 49 12.18 4.18 -8.12
C GLY A 49 12.36 3.47 -6.78
N ASN A 50 12.62 4.20 -5.69
CA ASN A 50 12.69 3.61 -4.35
C ASN A 50 11.30 3.18 -3.89
N THR A 51 11.26 2.15 -3.03
CA THR A 51 10.04 1.70 -2.37
C THR A 51 10.18 1.88 -0.87
N ILE A 52 9.24 2.63 -0.29
CA ILE A 52 9.16 2.84 1.15
C ILE A 52 8.00 1.99 1.67
N LEU A 53 8.26 1.19 2.71
CA LEU A 53 7.21 0.48 3.43
C LEU A 53 6.50 1.44 4.37
N ALA A 54 5.18 1.42 4.36
CA ALA A 54 4.38 2.21 5.28
C ALA A 54 3.17 1.42 5.77
N GLU A 55 2.75 1.68 7.00
CA GLU A 55 1.58 1.09 7.63
C GLU A 55 0.40 2.06 7.55
N VAL A 56 -0.79 1.53 7.27
CA VAL A 56 -2.04 2.28 7.34
C VAL A 56 -2.41 2.51 8.80
N VAL A 57 -2.39 3.77 9.23
CA VAL A 57 -2.67 4.16 10.62
C VAL A 57 -4.07 4.71 10.82
N GLY A 58 -4.78 5.05 9.75
CA GLY A 58 -6.16 5.51 9.84
C GLY A 58 -6.71 6.04 8.52
N PHE A 59 -7.97 6.48 8.60
CA PHE A 59 -8.70 7.05 7.48
C PHE A 59 -9.44 8.30 7.94
N LYS A 60 -9.55 9.29 7.05
CA LYS A 60 -10.41 10.46 7.25
C LYS A 60 -10.98 10.86 5.90
N GLU A 61 -12.30 11.04 5.83
CA GLU A 61 -13.00 11.32 4.57
C GLU A 61 -12.65 10.25 3.50
N GLU A 62 -12.11 10.66 2.36
CA GLU A 62 -11.68 9.76 1.27
C GLU A 62 -10.17 9.50 1.27
N LYS A 63 -9.50 9.78 2.40
CA LYS A 63 -8.05 9.72 2.55
C LYS A 63 -7.60 8.59 3.46
N VAL A 64 -6.49 7.99 3.07
CA VAL A 64 -5.74 7.01 3.84
C VAL A 64 -4.53 7.71 4.46
N TYR A 65 -4.32 7.51 5.76
CA TYR A 65 -3.15 8.00 6.48
C TYR A 65 -2.18 6.85 6.71
N LEU A 66 -0.92 7.10 6.39
CA LEU A 66 0.14 6.13 6.39
C LEU A 66 1.31 6.65 7.25
N MET A 67 1.98 5.77 7.97
CA MET A 67 3.27 6.04 8.60
C MET A 67 4.35 5.14 8.01
N PRO A 68 5.52 5.68 7.61
CA PRO A 68 6.62 4.87 7.10
C PRO A 68 7.19 3.97 8.21
N LEU A 69 7.57 2.76 7.84
CA LEU A 69 8.24 1.80 8.73
C LEU A 69 9.77 1.96 8.75
N GLY A 70 10.30 2.99 8.09
CA GLY A 70 11.72 3.29 8.01
C GLY A 70 11.97 4.73 7.57
N ASN A 71 13.22 5.07 7.27
CA ASN A 71 13.57 6.42 6.82
C ASN A 71 12.97 6.73 5.45
N MET A 72 12.45 7.95 5.30
CA MET A 72 11.94 8.49 4.02
C MET A 72 13.05 9.09 3.15
N GLU A 73 14.21 8.44 3.04
CA GLU A 73 15.33 8.92 2.21
C GLU A 73 15.11 8.71 0.70
#